data_AF-A0A0M6YHI7-F1
#
_entry.id   AF-A0A0M6YHI7-F1
#
_cell.length_a   1.000
_cell.length_b   1.000
_cell.length_c   1.000
_cell.angle_alpha   90.00
_cell.angle_beta   90.00
_cell.angle_gamma   90.00
#
_symmetry.space_group_name_H-M   'P 1'
#
loop_
_entity.id
_entity.type
_entity.pdbx_description
1 polymer ?
#
loop_
_entity_poly.entity_id
_entity_poly.type
_entity_poly.pdbx_seq_one_letter_code
_entity_poly.pdbx_strand_id
1 'polypeptide(L)' 'MMPLLDEGVDVWRPVDVEKVGDGRLRVADQPYNTEVETWMFPPGSIVRFHYRAFAGDTDNERLTILPEEA' A
#
# COMPACT_ATOMS: atom_id res chain seq x y z
N MET A 1 -1.49 -1.98 -2.85
CA MET A 1 -2.61 -2.05 -1.90
C MET A 1 -2.08 -1.63 -0.54
N MET A 2 -2.73 -0.64 0.05
CA MET A 2 -2.46 -0.10 1.38
C MET A 2 -3.65 -0.44 2.30
N PRO A 3 -3.42 -0.98 3.51
CA PRO A 3 -4.47 -1.08 4.50
C PRO A 3 -4.86 0.29 5.05
N LEU A 4 -6.16 0.49 5.22
CA LEU A 4 -6.70 1.59 6.02
C LEU A 4 -6.79 1.14 7.49
N LEU A 5 -6.47 2.06 8.38
CA LEU A 5 -6.64 1.93 9.83
C LEU A 5 -7.98 2.56 10.22
N ASP A 6 -8.52 2.16 11.37
CA ASP A 6 -9.71 2.75 11.99
C ASP A 6 -11.05 2.60 11.23
N GLU A 7 -11.10 1.79 10.16
CA GLU A 7 -12.33 1.55 9.39
C GLU A 7 -13.35 0.62 10.08
N GLY A 8 -12.99 0.04 11.23
CA GLY A 8 -13.81 -0.95 11.95
C GLY A 8 -13.95 -2.32 11.26
N VAL A 9 -13.43 -2.44 10.03
CA VAL A 9 -13.31 -3.67 9.23
C VAL A 9 -12.00 -3.62 8.43
N ASP A 10 -11.52 -4.77 7.96
CA ASP A 10 -10.31 -4.80 7.13
C ASP A 10 -10.60 -4.25 5.72
N VAL A 11 -10.06 -3.06 5.42
CA VAL A 11 -10.19 -2.39 4.13
C VAL A 11 -8.81 -2.12 3.53
N TRP A 12 -8.70 -2.34 2.21
CA TRP A 12 -7.50 -2.01 1.45
C TRP A 12 -7.85 -1.12 0.26
N ARG A 13 -6.97 -0.15 -0.02
CA ARG A 13 -7.07 0.75 -1.18
C ARG A 13 -5.89 0.58 -2.13
N PRO A 14 -6.09 0.76 -3.44
CA PRO A 14 -4.97 0.92 -4.37
C PRO A 14 -4.15 2.15 -3.98
N VAL A 15 -2.85 2.12 -4.26
CA VAL A 15 -1.91 3.19 -3.90
C VAL A 15 -0.90 3.34 -5.03
N ASP A 16 -0.65 4.59 -5.41
CA ASP A 16 0.43 4.91 -6.34
C ASP A 16 1.77 5.00 -5.61
N VAL A 17 2.82 4.52 -6.28
CA VAL A 17 4.15 4.39 -5.69
C VAL A 17 5.23 4.73 -6.71
N GLU A 18 6.32 5.30 -6.21
CA GLU A 18 7.52 5.60 -6.98
C GLU A 18 8.64 4.64 -6.59
N LYS A 19 9.40 4.14 -7.58
CA LYS A 19 10.58 3.31 -7.31
C LYS A 19 11.73 4.20 -6.83
N VAL A 20 12.26 3.91 -5.65
CA VAL A 20 13.41 4.62 -5.07
C VAL A 20 14.72 3.81 -5.09
N GLY A 21 14.67 2.53 -5.48
CA GLY A 21 15.83 1.64 -5.54
C GLY A 21 15.87 0.62 -4.39
N ASP A 22 16.77 -0.38 -4.48
CA ASP A 22 17.01 -1.40 -3.43
C ASP A 22 15.76 -2.16 -2.94
N GLY A 23 14.80 -2.42 -3.83
CA GLY A 23 13.55 -3.10 -3.48
C GLY A 23 12.64 -2.26 -2.56
N ARG A 24 12.84 -0.94 -2.52
CA ARG A 24 12.01 0.01 -1.78
C ARG A 24 11.17 0.85 -2.72
N LEU A 25 10.04 1.29 -2.21
CA LEU A 25 9.09 2.15 -2.90
C LEU A 25 8.76 3.34 -2.01
N ARG A 26 8.51 4.49 -2.62
CA ARG A 26 7.94 5.67 -1.95
C ARG A 26 6.46 5.72 -2.24
N VAL A 27 5.63 5.90 -1.23
CA VAL A 27 4.20 6.17 -1.41
C VAL A 27 4.06 7.54 -2.07
N ALA A 28 3.49 7.59 -3.28
CA ALA A 28 3.27 8.84 -4.00
C ALA A 28 2.14 9.65 -3.35
N ASP A 29 1.96 10.88 -3.81
CA ASP A 29 0.78 11.68 -3.41
C ASP A 29 -0.51 10.93 -3.74
N GLN A 30 -1.47 10.92 -2.82
CA GLN A 30 -2.73 10.19 -2.94
C GLN A 30 -3.89 11.18 -2.80
N PRO A 31 -4.93 11.10 -3.64
CA PRO A 31 -6.12 11.95 -3.52
C PRO A 31 -7.09 11.39 -2.47
N TYR A 32 -6.63 11.29 -1.21
CA TYR A 32 -7.41 10.77 -0.08
C TYR A 32 -7.71 11.88 0.93
N ASN A 33 -8.76 11.70 1.74
CA ASN A 33 -9.10 12.66 2.78
C ASN A 33 -8.47 12.22 4.11
N THR A 34 -7.44 12.94 4.56
CA THR A 34 -6.72 12.65 5.81
C THR A 34 -7.57 12.78 7.08
N GLU A 35 -8.72 13.46 7.01
CA GLU A 35 -9.66 13.58 8.14
C GLU A 35 -10.63 12.39 8.22
N VAL A 36 -10.71 11.59 7.15
CA VAL A 36 -11.67 10.47 7.04
C VAL A 36 -10.95 9.13 6.95
N GLU A 37 -9.83 9.08 6.23
CA GLU A 37 -9.09 7.86 5.96
C GLU A 37 -7.71 7.90 6.65
N THR A 38 -7.46 6.96 7.56
CA THR A 38 -6.14 6.78 8.16
C THR A 38 -5.40 5.69 7.40
N TRP A 39 -4.38 6.05 6.63
CA TRP A 39 -3.58 5.06 5.89
C TRP A 39 -2.43 4.55 6.75
N MET A 40 -2.13 3.25 6.71
CA MET A 40 -1.03 2.67 7.49
C MET A 40 0.33 3.33 7.18
N PHE A 41 0.57 3.68 5.92
CA PHE A 41 1.73 4.47 5.51
C PHE A 41 1.25 5.67 4.68
N PRO A 42 1.43 6.91 5.16
CA PRO A 42 1.01 8.11 4.44
C PRO A 42 1.91 8.42 3.23
N PRO A 43 1.50 9.31 2.31
CA PRO A 43 2.34 9.79 1.23
C PRO A 43 3.72 10.25 1.69
N GLY A 44 4.74 9.93 0.89
CA GLY A 44 6.14 10.17 1.17
C GLY A 44 6.85 9.08 2.00
N SER A 45 6.11 8.14 2.58
CA SER A 45 6.67 7.00 3.30
C SER A 45 7.51 6.11 2.37
N ILE A 46 8.67 5.67 2.85
CA ILE A 46 9.49 4.66 2.17
C ILE A 46 9.16 3.29 2.75
N VAL A 47 8.74 2.37 1.90
CA VAL A 47 8.19 1.08 2.30
C VAL A 47 8.85 -0.06 1.53
N ARG A 48 8.88 -1.25 2.15
CA ARG A 48 9.07 -2.51 1.44
C ARG A 48 7.73 -3.03 0.95
N PHE A 49 7.76 -4.01 0.07
CA PHE A 49 6.56 -4.58 -0.52
C PHE A 49 6.69 -6.09 -0.70
N HIS A 50 5.53 -6.75 -0.72
CA HIS A 50 5.40 -8.13 -1.13
C HIS A 50 4.55 -8.21 -2.39
N TYR A 51 5.07 -8.92 -3.39
CA TYR A 51 4.26 -9.32 -4.53
C TYR A 51 3.29 -10.40 -4.08
N ARG A 52 1.99 -10.17 -4.32
CA ARG A 52 0.97 -11.20 -4.14
C ARG A 52 0.31 -11.47 -5.48
N ALA A 53 0.52 -12.67 -6.00
CA ALA A 53 -0.26 -13.17 -7.13
C ALA A 53 -1.62 -13.65 -6.60
N PHE A 54 -2.70 -13.20 -7.23
CA PHE A 54 -4.04 -13.75 -6.98
C PHE A 54 -4.27 -14.91 -7.94
N ALA A 55 -4.63 -16.09 -7.41
CA ALA A 55 -4.86 -17.26 -8.25
C ALA A 55 -6.08 -17.00 -9.17
N GLY A 56 -5.88 -17.17 -10.48
CA GLY A 56 -6.93 -17.02 -11.50
C GLY A 56 -6.89 -15.73 -12.31
N ASP A 57 -5.96 -14.82 -12.00
CA ASP A 57 -5.79 -13.56 -12.72
C ASP A 57 -4.38 -13.51 -13.34
N THR A 58 -4.29 -13.77 -14.64
CA THR A 58 -3.02 -13.90 -15.37
C THR A 58 -2.29 -12.58 -15.60
N ASP A 59 -2.83 -11.44 -15.15
CA ASP A 59 -2.28 -10.11 -15.45
C ASP A 59 -2.19 -9.15 -14.24
N ASN A 60 -2.84 -9.44 -13.10
CA ASN A 60 -2.87 -8.52 -11.96
C ASN A 60 -1.85 -8.86 -10.86
N GLU A 61 -0.58 -8.52 -11.11
CA GLU A 61 0.42 -8.42 -10.06
C GLU A 61 0.07 -7.24 -9.13
N ARG A 62 -0.40 -7.52 -7.91
CA ARG A 62 -0.67 -6.48 -6.92
C ARG A 62 0.42 -6.42 -5.87
N LEU A 63 1.00 -5.23 -5.81
CA LEU A 63 1.91 -4.83 -4.77
C LEU A 63 1.17 -4.68 -3.43
N THR A 64 1.57 -5.40 -2.38
CA THR A 64 1.02 -5.20 -1.03
C THR A 64 2.09 -4.64 -0.12
N ILE A 65 1.77 -3.56 0.59
CA ILE A 65 2.65 -2.96 1.59
C ILE A 65 2.25 -3.55 2.94
N LEU A 66 3.20 -4.20 3.60
CA LEU A 66 3.04 -4.81 4.92
C LEU A 66 4.07 -4.17 5.88
N PRO A 67 3.76 -4.04 7.18
CA PRO A 67 4.77 -3.70 8.17
C PRO A 67 5.86 -4.78 8.21
N GLU A 68 7.11 -4.41 8.48
CA GLU A 68 8.12 -5.40 8.88
C GLU A 68 7.60 -6.04 10.17
N GLU A 69 7.39 -7.36 10.17
CA GLU A 69 6.82 -8.08 11.32
C GLU A 69 7.66 -7.80 12.57
N ALA A 70 6.99 -7.39 13.65
CA ALA A 70 7.59 -7.10 14.95
C ALA A 70 7.75 -8.37 15.80
#